data_AF-A0A1V5Y8T2-F1
#
_entry.id   AF-A0A1V5Y8T2-F1
#
_cell.length_a   1.000
_cell.length_b   1.000
_cell.length_c   1.000
_cell.angle_alpha   90.00
_cell.angle_beta   90.00
_cell.angle_gamma   90.00
#
_symmetry.space_group_name_H-M   'P 1'
#
loop_
_entity.id
_entity.type
_entity.pdbx_description
1 polymer ?
#
loop_
_entity_poly.entity_id
_entity_poly.type
_entity_poly.pdbx_seq_one_letter_code
_entity_poly.pdbx_strand_id
1 'polypeptide(L)'
;MEIRAELTLYERQVNMRKRRFFSSLCLALLLVLPAVTARAAVFYKDVRVLLSLDKQTSVFFTPVGRFTLKEAPGIAVGNDELEIRAVGGRVSLSVGSKTVTAASITLLSGGYGKKEDYIRLKNARYGTCTYLGNMTFDVFEGGIRAVNTLPMEQYLYGVVPYEMSNSFPIEALKAQAVCARSFAAARCSRYFDRAYDIRDTSDDQVYHGYASKNARAIAAVDATVGQVLTYEGDIIEAFYSASNGGQTEKTGNVWSSDFPYYVNADDPFDILNASSLEERSFIPEKYCERTLKLMDRGVLQKLEQAAYEAAGREVNLIETVYVMPKNPSYGEPSRCYTEADVTLVVGFSEDGLSKTGQLTVTLSLEDLNFGSFENMFGKIGAKKTRLRMRGAERGSYRSKGETHGGYFLTERRYGHGVGLSQRGAQERARFGQCYTDILSFYYANTALASIGSFDSAPKITSGIYSIDEWGVSGVSEGTTAETMLKNLSSQGELSLVNSKGVPAVKIVGTGCFVRVAYREGTAFFDLPVVIFGDLDGDGKIESDDVSALQSHLAHETMLTGARISAADVDRDGSVDISDLLLLIQTINGDAEISQGGKA
;
A
#
# COMPACT_ATOMS: atom_id res chain seq x y z
N MET A 1 -5.25 -3.94 68.86
CA MET A 1 -5.75 -4.81 67.76
C MET A 1 -6.98 -4.24 67.09
N GLU A 2 -7.84 -3.46 67.78
CA GLU A 2 -9.01 -2.80 67.18
C GLU A 2 -8.69 -1.66 66.21
N ILE A 3 -7.64 -0.86 66.45
CA ILE A 3 -7.28 0.28 65.59
C ILE A 3 -6.88 -0.17 64.16
N ARG A 4 -6.34 -1.39 64.01
CA ARG A 4 -5.91 -1.91 62.70
C ARG A 4 -7.08 -2.39 61.84
N ALA A 5 -8.21 -2.77 62.45
CA ALA A 5 -9.41 -3.21 61.74
C ALA A 5 -10.27 -2.01 61.27
N GLU A 6 -10.31 -0.92 62.04
CA GLU A 6 -11.01 0.31 61.61
C GLU A 6 -10.32 1.01 60.43
N LEU A 7 -8.99 1.01 60.38
CA LEU A 7 -8.23 1.56 59.25
C LEU A 7 -8.47 0.79 57.94
N THR A 8 -8.62 -0.54 57.99
CA THR A 8 -8.90 -1.35 56.79
C THR A 8 -10.33 -1.17 56.26
N LEU A 9 -11.30 -0.92 57.16
CA LEU A 9 -12.68 -0.59 56.81
C LEU A 9 -12.80 0.82 56.22
N TYR A 10 -12.04 1.79 56.76
CA TYR A 10 -11.99 3.15 56.24
C TYR A 10 -11.33 3.21 54.86
N GLU A 11 -10.22 2.50 54.63
CA GLU A 11 -9.57 2.41 53.31
C GLU A 11 -10.45 1.73 52.25
N ARG A 12 -11.21 0.69 52.63
CA ARG A 12 -12.22 0.06 51.75
C ARG A 12 -13.38 1.00 51.42
N GLN A 13 -13.87 1.78 52.39
CA GLN A 13 -14.94 2.76 52.13
C GLN A 13 -14.47 3.96 51.29
N VAL A 14 -13.22 4.40 51.45
CA VAL A 14 -12.62 5.48 50.66
C VAL A 14 -12.34 5.02 49.22
N ASN A 15 -11.90 3.77 49.01
CA ASN A 15 -11.74 3.21 47.66
C ASN A 15 -13.07 2.94 46.95
N MET A 16 -14.12 2.52 47.67
CA MET A 16 -15.47 2.41 47.09
C MET A 16 -16.08 3.78 46.77
N ARG A 17 -15.81 4.82 47.58
CA ARG A 17 -16.24 6.20 47.27
C ARG A 17 -15.46 6.79 46.10
N LYS A 18 -14.15 6.52 45.95
CA LYS A 18 -13.37 6.97 44.77
C LYS A 18 -13.77 6.25 43.48
N ARG A 19 -14.08 4.95 43.51
CA ARG A 19 -14.66 4.22 42.36
C ARG A 19 -16.04 4.76 41.96
N ARG A 20 -16.88 5.10 42.94
CA ARG A 20 -18.20 5.73 42.68
C ARG A 20 -18.13 7.23 42.30
N PHE A 21 -17.04 7.92 42.60
CA PHE A 21 -16.84 9.32 42.20
C PHE A 21 -16.26 9.45 40.79
N PHE A 22 -15.44 8.48 40.35
CA PHE A 22 -14.96 8.40 38.97
C PHE A 22 -16.03 7.94 37.98
N SER A 23 -16.99 7.11 38.42
CA SER A 23 -18.12 6.66 37.59
C SER A 23 -19.18 7.74 37.33
N SER A 24 -19.32 8.73 38.23
CA SER A 24 -20.39 9.72 38.13
C SER A 24 -19.98 11.07 37.52
N LEU A 25 -18.68 11.38 37.43
CA LEU A 25 -18.20 12.67 36.90
C LEU A 25 -17.91 12.65 35.40
N CYS A 26 -17.64 11.48 34.79
CA CYS A 26 -17.47 11.37 33.33
C CYS A 26 -18.81 11.23 32.57
N LEU A 27 -19.89 10.86 33.26
CA LEU A 27 -21.20 10.63 32.64
C LEU A 27 -21.94 11.95 32.27
N ALA A 28 -21.51 13.08 32.82
CA ALA A 28 -22.21 14.37 32.65
C ALA A 28 -21.77 15.19 31.43
N LEU A 29 -20.70 14.78 30.70
CA LEU A 29 -20.22 15.50 29.51
C LEU A 29 -20.47 14.77 28.17
N LEU A 30 -21.14 13.62 28.21
CA LEU A 30 -21.39 12.75 27.04
C LEU A 30 -22.83 12.89 26.49
N LEU A 31 -23.58 13.90 26.92
CA LEU A 31 -24.93 14.12 26.41
C LEU A 31 -24.88 14.66 24.97
N VAL A 32 -25.35 13.80 24.06
CA VAL A 32 -25.62 14.00 22.63
C VAL A 32 -24.44 13.70 21.68
N LEU A 33 -24.03 12.43 21.62
CA LEU A 33 -23.29 11.89 20.47
C LEU A 33 -24.19 10.92 19.68
N PRO A 34 -24.28 11.07 18.35
CA PRO A 34 -25.11 10.19 17.53
C PRO A 34 -24.44 8.82 17.39
N ALA A 35 -25.24 7.77 17.47
CA ALA A 35 -24.80 6.40 17.33
C ALA A 35 -24.06 6.17 16.00
N VAL A 36 -22.95 5.43 16.05
CA VAL A 36 -22.20 5.04 14.85
C VAL A 36 -22.71 3.69 14.39
N THR A 37 -23.33 3.67 13.21
CA THR A 37 -23.84 2.41 12.63
C THR A 37 -22.66 1.48 12.28
N ALA A 38 -22.69 0.25 12.80
CA ALA A 38 -21.69 -0.78 12.57
C ALA A 38 -21.75 -1.34 11.14
N ARG A 39 -20.60 -1.67 10.55
CA ARG A 39 -20.52 -2.52 9.35
C ARG A 39 -19.32 -3.45 9.50
N ALA A 40 -19.58 -4.75 9.46
CA ALA A 40 -18.52 -5.74 9.36
C ALA A 40 -17.86 -5.64 7.99
N ALA A 41 -16.54 -5.48 7.99
CA ALA A 41 -15.73 -5.57 6.80
C ALA A 41 -15.38 -7.06 6.63
N VAL A 42 -15.98 -7.69 5.63
CA VAL A 42 -15.48 -8.96 5.12
C VAL A 42 -14.13 -8.66 4.48
N PHE A 43 -13.11 -9.43 4.84
CA PHE A 43 -11.78 -9.33 4.24
C PHE A 43 -11.89 -9.20 2.72
N TYR A 44 -11.15 -8.25 2.12
CA TYR A 44 -11.09 -8.02 0.67
C TYR A 44 -12.36 -7.41 0.00
N LYS A 45 -13.50 -7.26 0.70
CA LYS A 45 -14.73 -6.76 0.06
C LYS A 45 -14.65 -5.28 -0.34
N ASP A 46 -14.14 -4.44 0.56
CA ASP A 46 -14.09 -2.98 0.41
C ASP A 46 -12.68 -2.45 0.68
N VAL A 47 -12.34 -1.33 0.04
CA VAL A 47 -11.11 -0.55 0.28
C VAL A 47 -11.52 0.84 0.75
N ARG A 48 -10.91 1.33 1.83
CA ARG A 48 -11.09 2.71 2.32
C ARG A 48 -9.87 3.55 1.97
N VAL A 49 -10.04 4.46 1.03
CA VAL A 49 -8.98 5.32 0.52
C VAL A 49 -9.05 6.69 1.17
N LEU A 50 -7.98 7.10 1.85
CA LEU A 50 -7.80 8.49 2.26
C LEU A 50 -7.50 9.35 1.05
N LEU A 51 -8.34 10.36 0.82
CA LEU A 51 -8.18 11.29 -0.30
C LEU A 51 -7.32 12.50 0.11
N SER A 52 -6.41 12.89 -0.78
CA SER A 52 -5.57 14.07 -0.64
C SER A 52 -6.40 15.35 -0.85
N LEU A 53 -6.71 16.03 0.25
CA LEU A 53 -7.34 17.34 0.27
C LEU A 53 -6.40 18.39 0.87
N ASP A 54 -6.55 19.65 0.43
CA ASP A 54 -5.92 20.77 1.11
C ASP A 54 -6.49 20.88 2.52
N LYS A 55 -5.67 21.31 3.49
CA LYS A 55 -6.15 21.52 4.87
C LYS A 55 -7.13 22.69 4.89
N GLN A 56 -8.42 22.37 5.00
CA GLN A 56 -9.51 23.34 4.94
C GLN A 56 -10.68 22.91 5.82
N THR A 57 -11.45 23.88 6.30
CA THR A 57 -12.64 23.66 7.15
C THR A 57 -13.93 23.57 6.34
N SER A 58 -13.86 23.66 5.02
CA SER A 58 -15.00 23.46 4.13
C SER A 58 -14.57 22.84 2.81
N VAL A 59 -15.36 21.90 2.29
CA VAL A 59 -15.09 21.17 1.05
C VAL A 59 -16.35 21.10 0.21
N PHE A 60 -16.23 21.46 -1.07
CA PHE A 60 -17.31 21.30 -2.06
C PHE A 60 -17.20 19.97 -2.81
N PHE A 61 -18.33 19.34 -3.05
CA PHE A 61 -18.43 18.11 -3.84
C PHE A 61 -19.77 18.02 -4.56
N THR A 62 -19.81 17.27 -5.65
CA THR A 62 -21.04 17.05 -6.45
C THR A 62 -21.36 15.56 -6.51
N PRO A 63 -22.37 15.08 -5.79
CA PRO A 63 -22.92 13.74 -6.01
C PRO A 63 -23.63 13.67 -7.37
N VAL A 64 -23.51 12.52 -8.04
CA VAL A 64 -24.28 12.19 -9.23
C VAL A 64 -24.81 10.77 -9.07
N GLY A 65 -26.13 10.62 -9.15
CA GLY A 65 -26.81 9.34 -8.96
C GLY A 65 -27.68 9.35 -7.72
N ARG A 66 -27.83 8.18 -7.08
CA ARG A 66 -28.68 8.03 -5.89
C ARG A 66 -27.81 7.90 -4.66
N PHE A 67 -27.88 8.90 -3.77
CA PHE A 67 -27.20 8.86 -2.49
C PHE A 67 -28.16 9.09 -1.33
N THR A 68 -27.92 8.44 -0.20
CA THR A 68 -28.58 8.71 1.09
C THR A 68 -27.53 9.02 2.14
N LEU A 69 -27.92 9.72 3.21
CA LEU A 69 -27.03 9.95 4.35
C LEU A 69 -27.19 8.83 5.37
N LYS A 70 -26.09 8.20 5.77
CA LYS A 70 -26.10 7.16 6.82
C LYS A 70 -26.68 7.69 8.14
N GLU A 71 -26.32 8.92 8.50
CA GLU A 71 -26.73 9.58 9.74
C GLU A 71 -28.13 10.18 9.66
N ALA A 72 -28.74 10.19 8.47
CA ALA A 72 -30.12 10.60 8.25
C ALA A 72 -30.72 9.82 7.07
N PRO A 73 -31.05 8.52 7.24
CA PRO A 73 -31.41 7.63 6.13
C PRO A 73 -32.61 8.09 5.29
N GLY A 74 -33.51 8.90 5.87
CA GLY A 74 -34.65 9.49 5.17
C GLY A 74 -34.33 10.70 4.29
N ILE A 75 -33.06 11.10 4.17
CA ILE A 75 -32.62 12.21 3.32
C ILE A 75 -31.96 11.65 2.07
N ALA A 76 -32.67 11.75 0.95
CA ALA A 76 -32.08 11.58 -0.36
C ALA A 76 -31.20 12.79 -0.69
N VAL A 77 -29.96 12.53 -1.09
CA VAL A 77 -29.03 13.55 -1.55
C VAL A 77 -29.29 13.78 -3.03
N GLY A 78 -29.59 15.03 -3.41
CA GLY A 78 -29.77 15.42 -4.80
C GLY A 78 -28.46 15.42 -5.59
N ASN A 79 -28.47 15.99 -6.80
CA ASN A 79 -27.27 16.12 -7.66
C ASN A 79 -26.65 17.53 -7.63
N ASP A 80 -27.13 18.39 -6.74
CA ASP A 80 -26.61 19.74 -6.58
C ASP A 80 -25.19 19.70 -6.01
N GLU A 81 -24.39 20.74 -6.28
CA GLU A 81 -23.12 20.90 -5.57
C GLU A 81 -23.40 21.18 -4.08
N LEU A 82 -22.75 20.41 -3.23
CA LEU A 82 -22.91 20.46 -1.78
C LEU A 82 -21.61 20.90 -1.14
N GLU A 83 -21.75 21.46 0.05
CA GLU A 83 -20.64 21.90 0.88
C GLU A 83 -20.71 21.20 2.24
N ILE A 84 -19.63 20.51 2.60
CA ILE A 84 -19.45 19.96 3.94
C ILE A 84 -18.51 20.87 4.73
N ARG A 85 -18.90 21.23 5.95
CA ARG A 85 -18.20 22.21 6.80
C ARG A 85 -17.83 21.60 8.14
N ALA A 86 -16.64 21.93 8.65
CA ALA A 86 -16.23 21.62 10.01
C ALA A 86 -16.87 22.61 11.00
N VAL A 87 -17.57 22.09 12.01
CA VAL A 87 -18.27 22.86 13.05
C VAL A 87 -18.00 22.21 14.41
N GLY A 88 -17.17 22.85 15.24
CA GLY A 88 -16.93 22.40 16.62
C GLY A 88 -16.41 20.96 16.74
N GLY A 89 -15.48 20.54 15.87
CA GLY A 89 -14.95 19.17 15.83
C GLY A 89 -15.85 18.14 15.13
N ARG A 90 -17.00 18.57 14.60
CA ARG A 90 -17.96 17.75 13.83
C ARG A 90 -18.03 18.23 12.39
N VAL A 91 -18.67 17.47 11.51
CA VAL A 91 -19.02 17.91 10.16
C VAL A 91 -20.50 18.25 10.05
N SER A 92 -20.81 19.25 9.25
CA SER A 92 -22.17 19.70 8.95
C SER A 92 -22.40 19.76 7.45
N LEU A 93 -23.52 19.21 7.00
CA LEU A 93 -23.96 19.17 5.61
C LEU A 93 -25.41 19.63 5.52
N SER A 94 -25.69 20.53 4.59
CA SER A 94 -27.07 20.94 4.28
C SER A 94 -27.51 20.34 2.95
N VAL A 95 -28.66 19.64 2.96
CA VAL A 95 -29.29 19.05 1.78
C VAL A 95 -30.72 19.59 1.71
N GLY A 96 -30.97 20.47 0.73
CA GLY A 96 -32.21 21.25 0.68
C GLY A 96 -32.39 22.11 1.93
N SER A 97 -33.53 21.97 2.62
CA SER A 97 -33.83 22.69 3.87
C SER A 97 -33.37 21.98 5.14
N LYS A 98 -32.75 20.79 5.03
CA LYS A 98 -32.33 19.98 6.17
C LYS A 98 -30.83 20.11 6.36
N THR A 99 -30.40 20.30 7.61
CA THR A 99 -28.99 20.31 8.00
C THR A 99 -28.73 19.14 8.94
N VAL A 100 -27.69 18.37 8.64
CA VAL A 100 -27.21 17.27 9.46
C VAL A 100 -25.85 17.66 10.02
N THR A 101 -25.68 17.57 11.33
CA THR A 101 -24.39 17.81 12.00
C THR A 101 -24.01 16.59 12.84
N ALA A 102 -23.01 15.87 12.39
CA ALA A 102 -22.56 14.61 12.98
C ALA A 102 -21.03 14.59 13.09
N ALA A 103 -20.49 13.73 13.94
CA ALA A 103 -19.04 13.61 14.04
C ALA A 103 -18.38 13.16 12.73
N SER A 104 -19.10 12.30 11.99
CA SER A 104 -18.83 11.99 10.59
C SER A 104 -20.14 12.00 9.81
N ILE A 105 -20.09 12.32 8.52
CA ILE A 105 -21.23 12.21 7.60
C ILE A 105 -20.82 11.28 6.46
N THR A 106 -21.64 10.25 6.21
CA THR A 106 -21.39 9.25 5.18
C THR A 106 -22.48 9.28 4.11
N LEU A 107 -22.08 9.53 2.87
CA LEU A 107 -22.90 9.34 1.69
C LEU A 107 -22.86 7.87 1.27
N LEU A 108 -24.02 7.22 1.29
CA LEU A 108 -24.22 5.84 0.85
C LEU A 108 -24.77 5.83 -0.58
N SER A 109 -24.06 5.17 -1.50
CA SER A 109 -24.53 4.96 -2.87
C SER A 109 -25.66 3.93 -2.90
N GLY A 110 -26.76 4.27 -3.57
CA GLY A 110 -27.89 3.37 -3.83
C GLY A 110 -27.61 2.31 -4.90
N GLY A 111 -26.52 2.46 -5.65
CA GLY A 111 -25.95 1.53 -6.61
C GLY A 111 -24.55 1.08 -6.20
N TYR A 112 -24.29 0.85 -4.91
CA TYR A 112 -22.98 0.41 -4.42
C TYR A 112 -22.46 -0.81 -5.19
N GLY A 113 -21.21 -0.74 -5.67
CA GLY A 113 -20.61 -1.77 -6.54
C GLY A 113 -20.99 -1.69 -8.02
N LYS A 114 -21.83 -0.72 -8.40
CA LYS A 114 -22.11 -0.36 -9.80
C LYS A 114 -21.40 0.94 -10.19
N LYS A 115 -21.52 1.36 -11.47
CA LYS A 115 -20.73 2.47 -12.03
C LYS A 115 -21.57 3.74 -12.28
N GLU A 116 -22.83 3.75 -11.80
CA GLU A 116 -23.79 4.83 -12.08
C GLU A 116 -23.77 5.96 -11.04
N ASP A 117 -23.47 5.62 -9.79
CA ASP A 117 -23.41 6.58 -8.69
C ASP A 117 -21.95 6.97 -8.39
N TYR A 118 -21.66 8.27 -8.40
CA TYR A 118 -20.32 8.77 -8.08
C TYR A 118 -20.34 10.16 -7.47
N ILE A 119 -19.26 10.53 -6.79
CA ILE A 119 -19.03 11.87 -6.24
C ILE A 119 -17.88 12.53 -6.98
N ARG A 120 -18.10 13.73 -7.49
CA ARG A 120 -17.03 14.60 -7.99
C ARG A 120 -16.51 15.45 -6.85
N LEU A 121 -15.21 15.40 -6.63
CA LEU A 121 -14.54 16.12 -5.55
C LEU A 121 -13.17 16.60 -6.03
N LYS A 122 -12.79 17.81 -5.65
CA LYS A 122 -11.48 18.38 -5.97
C LYS A 122 -10.41 17.77 -5.07
N ASN A 123 -9.57 16.92 -5.65
CA ASN A 123 -8.35 16.43 -5.05
C ASN A 123 -7.26 17.52 -5.12
N ALA A 124 -6.45 17.66 -4.06
CA ALA A 124 -5.38 18.66 -3.99
C ALA A 124 -4.28 18.45 -5.04
N ARG A 125 -4.02 17.20 -5.43
CA ARG A 125 -2.96 16.84 -6.38
C ARG A 125 -3.47 16.66 -7.80
N TYR A 126 -4.66 16.09 -7.95
CA TYR A 126 -5.15 15.58 -9.23
C TYR A 126 -6.28 16.41 -9.84
N GLY A 127 -6.70 17.49 -9.17
CA GLY A 127 -7.85 18.28 -9.56
C GLY A 127 -9.17 17.52 -9.33
N THR A 128 -10.21 17.85 -10.09
CA THR A 128 -11.52 17.21 -9.91
C THR A 128 -11.50 15.76 -10.38
N CYS A 129 -11.68 14.84 -9.44
CA CYS A 129 -11.75 13.40 -9.67
C CYS A 129 -13.17 12.88 -9.48
N THR A 130 -13.46 11.70 -10.00
CA THR A 130 -14.78 11.03 -9.89
C THR A 130 -14.63 9.77 -9.04
N TYR A 131 -15.26 9.73 -7.88
CA TYR A 131 -15.13 8.65 -6.92
C TYR A 131 -16.41 7.80 -6.88
N LEU A 132 -16.28 6.51 -7.15
CA LEU A 132 -17.37 5.54 -7.01
C LEU A 132 -17.57 5.13 -5.54
N GLY A 133 -18.71 4.51 -5.25
CA GLY A 133 -18.98 3.96 -3.91
C GLY A 133 -19.40 5.03 -2.91
N ASN A 134 -19.05 4.80 -1.66
CA ASN A 134 -19.43 5.66 -0.54
C ASN A 134 -18.35 6.70 -0.24
N MET A 135 -18.75 7.79 0.40
CA MET A 135 -17.84 8.84 0.85
C MET A 135 -18.16 9.22 2.29
N THR A 136 -17.16 9.16 3.15
CA THR A 136 -17.24 9.61 4.54
C THR A 136 -16.39 10.85 4.73
N PHE A 137 -16.94 11.84 5.42
CA PHE A 137 -16.25 13.04 5.84
C PHE A 137 -16.26 13.17 7.36
N ASP A 138 -15.13 13.57 7.94
CA ASP A 138 -14.99 13.88 9.36
C ASP A 138 -14.01 15.03 9.58
N VAL A 139 -13.86 15.47 10.84
CA VAL A 139 -12.86 16.47 11.22
C VAL A 139 -11.64 15.76 11.78
N PHE A 140 -10.48 16.01 11.21
CA PHE A 140 -9.21 15.46 11.68
C PHE A 140 -8.12 16.54 11.63
N GLU A 141 -7.36 16.68 12.72
CA GLU A 141 -6.29 17.69 12.87
C GLU A 141 -6.71 19.13 12.49
N GLY A 142 -7.97 19.49 12.73
CA GLY A 142 -8.51 20.82 12.44
C GLY A 142 -8.87 21.09 10.97
N GLY A 143 -8.89 20.05 10.13
CA GLY A 143 -9.39 20.12 8.76
C GLY A 143 -10.42 19.03 8.46
N ILE A 144 -11.07 19.12 7.30
CA ILE A 144 -11.94 18.05 6.79
C ILE A 144 -11.07 16.95 6.19
N ARG A 145 -11.30 15.72 6.65
CA ARG A 145 -10.78 14.51 6.04
C ARG A 145 -11.89 13.83 5.24
N ALA A 146 -11.53 13.26 4.09
CA ALA A 146 -12.43 12.52 3.22
C ALA A 146 -11.89 11.11 2.97
N VAL A 147 -12.75 10.12 3.17
CA VAL A 147 -12.44 8.70 2.99
C VAL A 147 -13.42 8.11 1.98
N ASN A 148 -12.90 7.63 0.85
CA ASN A 148 -13.69 6.96 -0.18
C ASN A 148 -13.72 5.45 0.08
N THR A 149 -14.90 4.88 0.30
CA THR A 149 -15.09 3.44 0.54
C THR A 149 -15.76 2.79 -0.67
N LEU A 150 -15.11 1.82 -1.31
CA LEU A 150 -15.61 1.17 -2.52
C LEU A 150 -15.09 -0.26 -2.66
N PRO A 151 -15.72 -1.11 -3.49
CA PRO A 151 -15.22 -2.45 -3.74
C PRO A 151 -13.82 -2.46 -4.36
N MET A 152 -13.01 -3.47 -4.02
CA MET A 152 -11.62 -3.60 -4.47
C MET A 152 -11.46 -3.40 -5.98
N GLU A 153 -12.31 -4.03 -6.79
CA GLU A 153 -12.19 -3.94 -8.25
C GLU A 153 -12.47 -2.52 -8.77
N GLN A 154 -13.39 -1.79 -8.13
CA GLN A 154 -13.67 -0.39 -8.47
C GLN A 154 -12.54 0.55 -8.07
N TYR A 155 -11.89 0.29 -6.95
CA TYR A 155 -10.66 0.97 -6.54
C TYR A 155 -9.57 0.81 -7.62
N LEU A 156 -9.37 -0.42 -8.11
CA LEU A 156 -8.36 -0.71 -9.12
C LEU A 156 -8.63 -0.05 -10.48
N TYR A 157 -9.88 0.28 -10.82
CA TYR A 157 -10.18 1.10 -12.00
C TYR A 157 -9.54 2.50 -11.93
N GLY A 158 -9.32 3.02 -10.72
CA GLY A 158 -8.66 4.30 -10.48
C GLY A 158 -7.17 4.22 -10.19
N VAL A 159 -6.60 3.01 -10.04
CA VAL A 159 -5.17 2.78 -9.81
C VAL A 159 -4.46 2.34 -11.09
N VAL A 160 -4.89 1.23 -11.68
CA VAL A 160 -4.19 0.59 -12.81
C VAL A 160 -3.90 1.55 -13.96
N PRO A 161 -4.84 2.39 -14.46
CA PRO A 161 -4.56 3.28 -15.59
C PRO A 161 -3.63 4.46 -15.28
N TYR A 162 -3.35 4.72 -13.99
CA TYR A 162 -2.50 5.80 -13.52
C TYR A 162 -1.12 5.30 -13.07
N GLU A 163 -1.00 4.01 -12.76
CA GLU A 163 0.29 3.31 -12.60
C GLU A 163 0.86 2.85 -13.96
N MET A 164 0.00 2.30 -14.84
CA MET A 164 0.34 1.96 -16.21
C MET A 164 -0.64 2.63 -17.17
N SER A 165 -0.15 3.28 -18.22
CA SER A 165 -1.01 3.90 -19.22
C SER A 165 -2.02 2.90 -19.79
N ASN A 166 -3.28 3.31 -19.94
CA ASN A 166 -4.35 2.54 -20.59
C ASN A 166 -4.02 2.07 -22.03
N SER A 167 -2.95 2.61 -22.63
CA SER A 167 -2.43 2.18 -23.94
C SER A 167 -1.50 0.96 -23.89
N PHE A 168 -1.08 0.52 -22.70
CA PHE A 168 -0.18 -0.62 -22.53
C PHE A 168 -0.84 -1.93 -22.99
N PRO A 169 -0.05 -2.96 -23.35
CA PRO A 169 -0.57 -4.29 -23.67
C PRO A 169 -1.44 -4.84 -22.53
N ILE A 170 -2.50 -5.56 -22.88
CA ILE A 170 -3.47 -6.06 -21.89
C ILE A 170 -2.84 -6.97 -20.85
N GLU A 171 -1.87 -7.82 -21.23
CA GLU A 171 -1.19 -8.73 -20.31
C GLU A 171 -0.32 -7.99 -19.28
N ALA A 172 0.29 -6.85 -19.66
CA ALA A 172 0.99 -5.98 -18.72
C ALA A 172 0.00 -5.33 -17.74
N LEU A 173 -1.16 -4.86 -18.22
CA LEU A 173 -2.21 -4.28 -17.38
C LEU A 173 -2.83 -5.31 -16.43
N LYS A 174 -2.98 -6.58 -16.85
CA LYS A 174 -3.43 -7.68 -15.99
C LYS A 174 -2.42 -7.97 -14.89
N ALA A 175 -1.12 -8.04 -15.23
CA ALA A 175 -0.07 -8.19 -14.23
C ALA A 175 -0.11 -7.05 -13.21
N GLN A 176 -0.19 -5.79 -13.67
CA GLN A 176 -0.34 -4.64 -12.79
C GLN A 176 -1.62 -4.68 -11.94
N ALA A 177 -2.75 -5.17 -12.47
CA ALA A 177 -3.99 -5.32 -11.72
C ALA A 177 -3.82 -6.33 -10.57
N VAL A 178 -3.21 -7.49 -10.82
CA VAL A 178 -2.92 -8.50 -9.78
C VAL A 178 -1.94 -7.94 -8.73
N CYS A 179 -0.87 -7.27 -9.14
CA CYS A 179 0.07 -6.63 -8.21
C CYS A 179 -0.64 -5.60 -7.33
N ALA A 180 -1.38 -4.67 -7.96
CA ALA A 180 -2.06 -3.60 -7.25
C ALA A 180 -3.13 -4.14 -6.28
N ARG A 181 -3.85 -5.19 -6.68
CA ARG A 181 -4.82 -5.88 -5.82
C ARG A 181 -4.16 -6.55 -4.63
N SER A 182 -3.06 -7.25 -4.84
CA SER A 182 -2.32 -7.94 -3.77
C SER A 182 -1.78 -6.93 -2.75
N PHE A 183 -1.20 -5.84 -3.23
CA PHE A 183 -0.76 -4.72 -2.39
C PHE A 183 -1.91 -4.15 -1.56
N ALA A 184 -3.02 -3.77 -2.21
CA ALA A 184 -4.18 -3.19 -1.53
C ALA A 184 -4.79 -4.15 -0.51
N ALA A 185 -4.94 -5.44 -0.86
CA ALA A 185 -5.46 -6.46 0.04
C ALA A 185 -4.56 -6.66 1.28
N ALA A 186 -3.24 -6.74 1.09
CA ALA A 186 -2.29 -6.84 2.20
C ALA A 186 -2.33 -5.60 3.11
N ARG A 187 -2.50 -4.39 2.54
CA ARG A 187 -2.63 -3.15 3.32
C ARG A 187 -3.96 -3.05 4.06
N CYS A 188 -5.07 -3.41 3.43
CA CYS A 188 -6.38 -3.48 4.09
C CYS A 188 -6.35 -4.45 5.27
N SER A 189 -5.71 -5.61 5.10
CA SER A 189 -5.47 -6.57 6.20
C SER A 189 -4.66 -5.93 7.33
N ARG A 190 -3.54 -5.27 6.99
CA ARG A 190 -2.59 -4.74 7.97
C ARG A 190 -3.13 -3.54 8.74
N TYR A 191 -3.98 -2.74 8.11
CA TYR A 191 -4.46 -1.44 8.61
C TYR A 191 -5.97 -1.41 8.82
N PHE A 192 -6.57 -2.58 8.98
CA PHE A 192 -8.01 -2.74 9.18
C PHE A 192 -8.53 -1.91 10.37
N ASP A 193 -7.70 -1.64 11.37
CA ASP A 193 -8.01 -0.90 12.60
C ASP A 193 -7.93 0.63 12.46
N ARG A 194 -7.51 1.14 11.30
CA ARG A 194 -7.43 2.59 11.02
C ARG A 194 -8.74 3.12 10.46
N ALA A 195 -8.87 4.44 10.43
CA ALA A 195 -9.97 5.13 9.74
C ALA A 195 -9.97 4.91 8.22
N TYR A 196 -8.83 4.54 7.64
CA TYR A 196 -8.63 4.24 6.22
C TYR A 196 -7.55 3.18 6.04
N ASP A 197 -7.62 2.43 4.94
CA ASP A 197 -6.71 1.33 4.63
C ASP A 197 -5.49 1.81 3.84
N ILE A 198 -5.69 2.75 2.92
CA ILE A 198 -4.68 3.16 1.93
C ILE A 198 -4.78 4.64 1.59
N ARG A 199 -3.68 5.26 1.17
CA ARG A 199 -3.63 6.63 0.64
C ARG A 199 -3.75 6.65 -0.88
N ASP A 200 -4.21 7.76 -1.43
CA ASP A 200 -4.39 7.96 -2.87
C ASP A 200 -3.13 8.39 -3.64
N THR A 201 -1.97 8.40 -2.99
CA THR A 201 -0.69 8.86 -3.56
C THR A 201 0.34 7.74 -3.63
N SER A 202 1.50 8.02 -4.23
CA SER A 202 2.65 7.10 -4.29
C SER A 202 3.24 6.70 -2.93
N ASP A 203 2.74 7.24 -1.81
CA ASP A 203 3.01 6.67 -0.48
C ASP A 203 2.49 5.22 -0.39
N ASP A 204 1.37 4.95 -1.07
CA ASP A 204 0.79 3.62 -1.23
C ASP A 204 0.58 3.30 -2.72
N GLN A 205 -0.50 3.80 -3.34
CA GLN A 205 -0.77 3.66 -4.78
C GLN A 205 -1.47 4.89 -5.34
N VAL A 206 -1.14 5.27 -6.57
CA VAL A 206 -1.72 6.45 -7.22
C VAL A 206 -3.19 6.17 -7.60
N TYR A 207 -4.13 6.83 -6.92
CA TYR A 207 -5.58 6.64 -7.13
C TYR A 207 -6.27 7.94 -7.55
N HIS A 208 -6.78 7.98 -8.79
CA HIS A 208 -7.44 9.17 -9.37
C HIS A 208 -8.97 9.00 -9.51
N GLY A 209 -9.53 7.95 -8.90
CA GLY A 209 -10.93 7.59 -9.09
C GLY A 209 -11.26 7.04 -10.48
N TYR A 210 -12.54 6.86 -10.74
CA TYR A 210 -13.07 6.24 -11.94
C TYR A 210 -13.08 7.17 -13.15
N ALA A 211 -12.66 6.65 -14.30
CA ALA A 211 -12.86 7.31 -15.59
C ALA A 211 -13.17 6.28 -16.68
N SER A 212 -14.34 6.41 -17.32
CA SER A 212 -14.83 5.47 -18.34
C SER A 212 -13.91 5.34 -19.57
N LYS A 213 -13.10 6.37 -19.87
CA LYS A 213 -12.09 6.34 -20.94
C LYS A 213 -11.00 5.28 -20.74
N ASN A 214 -10.81 4.79 -19.52
CA ASN A 214 -9.79 3.80 -19.17
C ASN A 214 -10.25 2.35 -19.42
N ALA A 215 -10.98 2.13 -20.52
CA ALA A 215 -11.66 0.86 -20.79
C ALA A 215 -10.74 -0.37 -20.85
N ARG A 216 -9.48 -0.23 -21.30
CA ARG A 216 -8.54 -1.35 -21.38
C ARG A 216 -8.01 -1.75 -20.01
N ALA A 217 -7.67 -0.78 -19.17
CA ALA A 217 -7.28 -1.03 -17.79
C ALA A 217 -8.45 -1.62 -16.98
N ILE A 218 -9.67 -1.11 -17.17
CA ILE A 218 -10.89 -1.68 -16.57
C ILE A 218 -11.06 -3.15 -17.01
N ALA A 219 -10.92 -3.45 -18.30
CA ALA A 219 -11.01 -4.82 -18.80
C ALA A 219 -9.91 -5.74 -18.24
N ALA A 220 -8.71 -5.22 -17.97
CA ALA A 220 -7.65 -5.98 -17.32
C ALA A 220 -7.99 -6.31 -15.86
N VAL A 221 -8.50 -5.33 -15.11
CA VAL A 221 -8.98 -5.53 -13.73
C VAL A 221 -10.10 -6.57 -13.70
N ASP A 222 -11.10 -6.41 -14.58
CA ASP A 222 -12.26 -7.30 -14.67
C ASP A 222 -11.85 -8.75 -15.06
N ALA A 223 -10.82 -8.91 -15.89
CA ALA A 223 -10.31 -10.22 -16.31
C ALA A 223 -9.51 -10.94 -15.21
N THR A 224 -9.08 -10.24 -14.16
CA THR A 224 -8.28 -10.79 -13.05
C THR A 224 -8.97 -10.62 -11.69
N VAL A 225 -10.30 -10.51 -11.67
CA VAL A 225 -11.07 -10.30 -10.43
C VAL A 225 -10.66 -11.31 -9.36
N GLY A 226 -10.39 -10.81 -8.15
CA GLY A 226 -10.00 -11.63 -7.00
C GLY A 226 -8.59 -12.25 -7.09
N GLN A 227 -7.86 -12.13 -8.20
CA GLN A 227 -6.56 -12.77 -8.33
C GLN A 227 -5.44 -11.98 -7.63
N VAL A 228 -4.76 -12.64 -6.69
CA VAL A 228 -3.69 -12.07 -5.87
C VAL A 228 -2.46 -12.98 -5.87
N LEU A 229 -1.31 -12.41 -5.53
CA LEU A 229 -0.08 -13.14 -5.29
C LEU A 229 0.00 -13.54 -3.82
N THR A 230 0.34 -14.81 -3.58
CA THR A 230 0.57 -15.35 -2.24
C THR A 230 1.94 -15.98 -2.11
N TYR A 231 2.48 -15.94 -0.90
CA TYR A 231 3.69 -16.66 -0.51
C TYR A 231 3.40 -17.39 0.80
N GLU A 232 3.62 -18.70 0.83
CA GLU A 232 3.29 -19.56 2.00
C GLU A 232 1.83 -19.40 2.49
N GLY A 233 0.90 -19.07 1.58
CA GLY A 233 -0.52 -18.87 1.87
C GLY A 233 -0.92 -17.44 2.25
N ASP A 234 0.05 -16.54 2.46
CA ASP A 234 -0.20 -15.13 2.78
C ASP A 234 -0.22 -14.27 1.52
N ILE A 235 -1.17 -13.32 1.43
CA ILE A 235 -1.17 -12.32 0.36
C ILE A 235 0.07 -11.44 0.54
N ILE A 236 0.89 -11.35 -0.50
CA ILE A 236 2.09 -10.52 -0.44
C ILE A 236 1.75 -9.06 -0.69
N GLU A 237 2.53 -8.18 -0.06
CA GLU A 237 2.58 -6.77 -0.44
C GLU A 237 3.40 -6.64 -1.75
N ALA A 238 2.72 -6.75 -2.90
CA ALA A 238 3.35 -6.83 -4.22
C ALA A 238 3.83 -5.45 -4.72
N PHE A 239 5.08 -5.10 -4.41
CA PHE A 239 5.72 -3.85 -4.85
C PHE A 239 5.95 -3.82 -6.36
N TYR A 240 5.90 -2.63 -6.94
CA TYR A 240 6.19 -2.37 -8.35
C TYR A 240 6.80 -0.98 -8.52
N SER A 241 7.55 -0.77 -9.60
CA SER A 241 8.16 0.53 -9.91
C SER A 241 8.20 0.78 -11.41
N ALA A 242 8.47 2.02 -11.82
CA ALA A 242 8.46 2.39 -13.23
C ALA A 242 9.51 1.61 -14.03
N SER A 243 10.77 1.63 -13.60
CA SER A 243 11.86 0.88 -14.24
C SER A 243 12.86 0.37 -13.20
N ASN A 244 13.30 -0.87 -13.35
CA ASN A 244 14.31 -1.48 -12.49
C ASN A 244 15.76 -1.24 -12.98
N GLY A 245 15.94 -0.71 -14.19
CA GLY A 245 17.24 -0.39 -14.76
C GLY A 245 17.99 -1.59 -15.34
N GLY A 246 17.29 -2.71 -15.57
CA GLY A 246 17.86 -3.95 -16.13
C GLY A 246 18.14 -5.06 -15.12
N GLN A 247 17.93 -4.81 -13.82
CA GLN A 247 17.96 -5.84 -12.79
C GLN A 247 17.00 -5.48 -11.67
N THR A 248 16.17 -6.44 -11.24
CA THR A 248 15.30 -6.28 -10.05
C THR A 248 16.14 -6.15 -8.78
N GLU A 249 15.53 -5.59 -7.74
CA GLU A 249 16.18 -5.38 -6.45
C GLU A 249 15.56 -6.22 -5.32
N LYS A 250 16.37 -6.60 -4.33
CA LYS A 250 15.89 -7.21 -3.08
C LYS A 250 15.29 -6.16 -2.15
N THR A 251 14.28 -6.56 -1.39
CA THR A 251 13.70 -5.69 -0.36
C THR A 251 14.69 -5.27 0.72
N GLY A 252 15.55 -6.18 1.21
CA GLY A 252 16.54 -5.88 2.26
C GLY A 252 17.62 -4.87 1.86
N ASN A 253 17.77 -4.59 0.56
CA ASN A 253 18.69 -3.57 0.05
C ASN A 253 18.04 -2.17 0.06
N VAL A 254 16.71 -2.10 0.07
CA VAL A 254 15.94 -0.83 -0.03
C VAL A 254 15.28 -0.47 1.30
N TRP A 255 14.81 -1.46 2.05
CA TRP A 255 14.08 -1.32 3.30
C TRP A 255 14.61 -2.29 4.37
N SER A 256 14.19 -2.13 5.62
CA SER A 256 14.65 -2.97 6.73
C SER A 256 14.11 -4.40 6.71
N SER A 257 13.00 -4.64 6.03
CA SER A 257 12.42 -5.98 5.87
C SER A 257 12.97 -6.62 4.60
N ASP A 258 13.38 -7.88 4.69
CA ASP A 258 13.79 -8.68 3.54
C ASP A 258 12.84 -9.87 3.35
N PHE A 259 12.25 -9.99 2.16
CA PHE A 259 11.32 -11.05 1.81
C PHE A 259 11.92 -11.94 0.71
N PRO A 260 11.82 -13.28 0.83
CA PRO A 260 12.54 -14.22 -0.02
C PRO A 260 12.04 -14.26 -1.47
N TYR A 261 10.85 -13.73 -1.74
CA TYR A 261 10.24 -13.66 -3.07
C TYR A 261 10.67 -12.44 -3.88
N TYR A 262 11.44 -11.51 -3.30
CA TYR A 262 12.10 -10.43 -4.03
C TYR A 262 13.58 -10.73 -4.20
N VAL A 263 13.97 -11.13 -5.41
CA VAL A 263 15.33 -11.51 -5.76
C VAL A 263 15.93 -10.54 -6.78
N ASN A 264 17.26 -10.45 -6.82
CA ASN A 264 17.96 -9.82 -7.94
C ASN A 264 17.88 -10.75 -9.16
N ALA A 265 17.23 -10.31 -10.22
CA ALA A 265 17.11 -11.03 -11.49
C ALA A 265 17.33 -10.05 -12.65
N ASP A 266 18.15 -10.45 -13.62
CA ASP A 266 18.38 -9.64 -14.83
C ASP A 266 17.09 -9.51 -15.64
N ASP A 267 16.73 -8.27 -15.99
CA ASP A 267 15.52 -7.91 -16.71
C ASP A 267 15.85 -7.15 -17.99
N PRO A 268 16.33 -7.83 -19.05
CA PRO A 268 16.69 -7.17 -20.31
C PRO A 268 15.51 -6.46 -20.97
N PHE A 269 14.27 -6.87 -20.67
CA PHE A 269 13.06 -6.23 -21.18
C PHE A 269 12.84 -4.82 -20.64
N ASP A 270 13.33 -4.50 -19.45
CA ASP A 270 13.31 -3.13 -18.93
C ASP A 270 14.18 -2.21 -19.80
N ILE A 271 15.41 -2.63 -20.12
CA ILE A 271 16.36 -1.86 -20.93
C ILE A 271 15.87 -1.72 -22.38
N LEU A 272 15.21 -2.75 -22.93
CA LEU A 272 14.66 -2.69 -24.30
C LEU A 272 13.59 -1.62 -24.48
N ASN A 273 12.95 -1.18 -23.39
CA ASN A 273 11.90 -0.17 -23.46
C ASN A 273 12.50 1.23 -23.67
N ALA A 274 12.20 1.88 -24.78
CA ALA A 274 12.69 3.22 -25.09
C ALA A 274 12.23 4.32 -24.11
N SER A 275 11.30 4.02 -23.20
CA SER A 275 10.87 4.93 -22.13
C SER A 275 11.55 4.65 -20.78
N SER A 276 12.42 3.65 -20.69
CA SER A 276 13.28 3.44 -19.53
C SER A 276 14.34 4.54 -19.47
N LEU A 277 14.36 5.27 -18.36
CA LEU A 277 15.27 6.39 -18.19
C LEU A 277 16.69 5.88 -17.97
N GLU A 278 17.61 6.41 -18.75
CA GLU A 278 19.03 6.14 -18.64
C GLU A 278 19.83 7.44 -18.87
N GLU A 279 20.80 7.68 -18.01
CA GLU A 279 21.86 8.67 -18.24
C GLU A 279 23.16 7.92 -18.54
N ARG A 280 23.88 8.35 -19.59
CA ARG A 280 25.15 7.73 -19.99
C ARG A 280 26.25 8.76 -20.16
N SER A 281 27.48 8.34 -19.88
CA SER A 281 28.69 9.04 -20.30
C SER A 281 29.61 8.11 -21.06
N PHE A 282 30.09 8.56 -22.21
CA PHE A 282 30.95 7.76 -23.09
C PHE A 282 32.43 7.91 -22.71
N ILE A 283 33.13 6.78 -22.60
CA ILE A 283 34.59 6.68 -22.51
C ILE A 283 35.07 5.97 -23.78
N PRO A 284 35.82 6.64 -24.67
CA PRO A 284 36.23 6.05 -25.93
C PRO A 284 37.32 5.00 -25.73
N GLU A 285 37.36 4.01 -26.63
CA GLU A 285 38.46 3.05 -26.70
C GLU A 285 39.77 3.76 -27.08
N LYS A 286 39.75 4.77 -27.95
CA LYS A 286 40.93 5.54 -28.36
C LYS A 286 40.74 7.03 -28.13
N TYR A 287 41.74 7.70 -27.58
CA TYR A 287 41.72 9.13 -27.30
C TYR A 287 42.33 9.92 -28.47
N CYS A 288 41.54 10.82 -29.03
CA CYS A 288 41.97 11.81 -30.02
C CYS A 288 41.09 13.05 -29.90
N GLU A 289 41.42 14.12 -30.63
CA GLU A 289 40.65 15.37 -30.60
C GLU A 289 39.15 15.17 -30.87
N ARG A 290 38.79 14.16 -31.69
CA ARG A 290 37.39 13.85 -31.99
C ARG A 290 36.69 13.13 -30.84
N THR A 291 37.30 12.10 -30.28
CA THR A 291 36.68 11.27 -29.23
C THR A 291 36.64 11.97 -27.88
N LEU A 292 37.62 12.84 -27.57
CA LEU A 292 37.58 13.71 -26.40
C LEU A 292 36.35 14.64 -26.40
N LYS A 293 35.92 15.11 -27.57
CA LYS A 293 34.71 15.94 -27.72
C LYS A 293 33.40 15.16 -27.54
N LEU A 294 33.45 13.82 -27.51
CA LEU A 294 32.28 12.97 -27.25
C LEU A 294 32.09 12.67 -25.75
N MET A 295 33.11 12.89 -24.93
CA MET A 295 33.06 12.64 -23.49
C MET A 295 32.37 13.79 -22.75
N ASP A 296 31.71 13.48 -21.63
CA ASP A 296 31.30 14.51 -20.70
C ASP A 296 32.53 15.14 -20.02
N ARG A 297 32.57 16.47 -19.99
CA ARG A 297 33.71 17.22 -19.44
C ARG A 297 34.05 16.83 -18.00
N GLY A 298 33.03 16.59 -17.18
CA GLY A 298 33.22 16.20 -15.77
C GLY A 298 33.87 14.82 -15.64
N VAL A 299 33.49 13.87 -16.50
CA VAL A 299 34.06 12.52 -16.52
C VAL A 299 35.50 12.56 -17.03
N LEU A 300 35.76 13.30 -18.13
CA LEU A 300 37.13 13.48 -18.64
C LEU A 300 38.06 14.08 -17.57
N GLN A 301 37.63 15.17 -16.92
CA GLN A 301 38.45 15.84 -15.91
C GLN A 301 38.76 14.95 -14.70
N LYS A 302 37.79 14.14 -14.26
CA LYS A 302 37.99 13.16 -13.18
C LYS A 302 38.92 12.02 -13.60
N LEU A 303 38.81 11.56 -14.84
CA LEU A 303 39.68 10.53 -15.38
C LEU A 303 41.14 11.01 -15.52
N GLU A 304 41.34 12.21 -16.05
CA GLU A 304 42.67 12.84 -16.16
C GLU A 304 43.29 13.08 -14.78
N GLN A 305 42.50 13.57 -13.82
CA GLN A 305 42.94 13.75 -12.44
C GLN A 305 43.39 12.42 -11.82
N ALA A 306 42.55 11.37 -11.92
CA ALA A 306 42.88 10.07 -11.37
C ALA A 306 44.13 9.45 -12.04
N ALA A 307 44.29 9.66 -13.36
CA ALA A 307 45.46 9.18 -14.10
C ALA A 307 46.75 9.91 -13.68
N TYR A 308 46.69 11.23 -13.48
CA TYR A 308 47.79 12.03 -12.95
C TYR A 308 48.21 11.56 -11.55
N GLU A 309 47.22 11.39 -10.65
CA GLU A 309 47.45 10.95 -9.28
C GLU A 309 48.08 9.54 -9.25
N ALA A 310 47.56 8.60 -10.05
CA ALA A 310 48.08 7.25 -10.14
C ALA A 310 49.49 7.16 -10.77
N ALA A 311 49.79 8.00 -11.77
CA ALA A 311 51.09 8.03 -12.42
C ALA A 311 52.15 8.84 -11.64
N GLY A 312 51.71 9.71 -10.72
CA GLY A 312 52.55 10.68 -10.02
C GLY A 312 53.17 11.74 -10.95
N ARG A 313 52.63 11.89 -12.16
CA ARG A 313 53.12 12.81 -13.21
C ARG A 313 52.04 13.08 -14.26
N GLU A 314 52.25 14.09 -15.09
CA GLU A 314 51.40 14.35 -16.25
C GLU A 314 51.50 13.21 -17.28
N VAL A 315 50.33 12.78 -17.76
CA VAL A 315 50.19 11.70 -18.74
C VAL A 315 49.17 12.08 -19.81
N ASN A 316 49.40 11.62 -21.04
CA ASN A 316 48.45 11.72 -22.15
C ASN A 316 47.65 10.42 -22.25
N LEU A 317 46.33 10.51 -22.30
CA LEU A 317 45.47 9.35 -22.54
C LEU A 317 45.63 8.87 -23.99
N ILE A 318 45.86 7.56 -24.20
CA ILE A 318 46.03 6.96 -25.54
C ILE A 318 44.88 6.00 -25.83
N GLU A 319 44.64 5.04 -24.93
CA GLU A 319 43.66 3.97 -25.14
C GLU A 319 42.98 3.58 -23.81
N THR A 320 41.69 3.23 -23.87
CA THR A 320 40.97 2.56 -22.79
C THR A 320 40.93 1.07 -23.07
N VAL A 321 41.60 0.27 -22.24
CA VAL A 321 41.65 -1.19 -22.38
C VAL A 321 40.36 -1.84 -21.89
N TYR A 322 39.87 -1.44 -20.70
CA TYR A 322 38.56 -1.81 -20.19
C TYR A 322 38.04 -0.84 -19.15
N VAL A 323 36.72 -0.84 -18.98
CA VAL A 323 36.02 -0.24 -17.84
C VAL A 323 35.25 -1.35 -17.13
N MET A 324 35.56 -1.58 -15.86
CA MET A 324 34.95 -2.66 -15.07
C MET A 324 34.26 -2.06 -13.83
N PRO A 325 32.92 -2.21 -13.70
CA PRO A 325 32.23 -1.76 -12.50
C PRO A 325 32.68 -2.57 -11.28
N LYS A 326 32.79 -1.92 -10.13
CA LYS A 326 33.29 -2.50 -8.87
C LYS A 326 32.50 -2.02 -7.67
N ASN A 327 32.70 -2.74 -6.56
CA ASN A 327 32.13 -2.43 -5.26
C ASN A 327 30.61 -2.26 -5.35
N PRO A 328 29.88 -3.37 -5.60
CA PRO A 328 28.43 -3.30 -5.60
C PRO A 328 27.96 -2.78 -4.23
N SER A 329 27.01 -1.85 -4.23
CA SER A 329 26.40 -1.27 -3.03
C SER A 329 25.76 -2.33 -2.14
N TYR A 330 25.48 -3.51 -2.70
CA TYR A 330 24.87 -4.65 -2.03
C TYR A 330 25.59 -5.94 -2.42
N GLY A 331 25.37 -7.01 -1.67
CA GLY A 331 25.97 -8.32 -1.97
C GLY A 331 25.58 -8.86 -3.37
N GLU A 332 26.40 -9.78 -3.88
CA GLU A 332 26.13 -10.50 -5.12
C GLU A 332 24.69 -11.09 -5.14
N PRO A 333 23.97 -11.03 -6.27
CA PRO A 333 24.41 -10.63 -7.61
C PRO A 333 24.05 -9.17 -7.97
N SER A 334 24.00 -8.24 -7.00
CA SER A 334 23.62 -6.85 -7.23
C SER A 334 24.50 -6.16 -8.28
N ARG A 335 23.86 -5.45 -9.22
CA ARG A 335 24.49 -4.63 -10.26
C ARG A 335 24.42 -3.13 -9.98
N CYS A 336 24.16 -2.73 -8.74
CA CYS A 336 24.26 -1.34 -8.30
C CYS A 336 25.70 -1.08 -7.83
N TYR A 337 26.54 -0.44 -8.64
CA TYR A 337 27.95 -0.25 -8.32
C TYR A 337 28.25 1.15 -7.79
N THR A 338 29.22 1.28 -6.88
CA THR A 338 29.67 2.60 -6.40
C THR A 338 30.87 3.12 -7.18
N GLU A 339 31.64 2.24 -7.80
CA GLU A 339 32.91 2.56 -8.46
C GLU A 339 33.06 1.87 -9.82
N ALA A 340 33.97 2.37 -10.64
CA ALA A 340 34.44 1.69 -11.84
C ALA A 340 35.96 1.82 -12.00
N ASP A 341 36.63 0.70 -12.23
CA ASP A 341 38.03 0.68 -12.64
C ASP A 341 38.14 0.96 -14.13
N VAL A 342 38.99 1.91 -14.50
CA VAL A 342 39.34 2.24 -15.88
C VAL A 342 40.80 1.92 -16.11
N THR A 343 41.08 0.93 -16.95
CA THR A 343 42.44 0.60 -17.36
C THR A 343 42.80 1.33 -18.63
N LEU A 344 43.88 2.10 -18.57
CA LEU A 344 44.32 3.03 -19.60
C LEU A 344 45.72 2.66 -20.10
N VAL A 345 45.94 2.81 -21.39
CA VAL A 345 47.26 3.04 -21.95
C VAL A 345 47.50 4.55 -21.96
N VAL A 346 48.61 4.96 -21.38
CA VAL A 346 48.99 6.38 -21.26
C VAL A 346 50.38 6.63 -21.84
N GLY A 347 50.58 7.80 -22.43
CA GLY A 347 51.87 8.28 -22.92
C GLY A 347 52.46 9.32 -21.99
N PHE A 348 53.77 9.27 -21.75
CA PHE A 348 54.48 10.24 -20.93
C PHE A 348 55.91 10.48 -21.44
N SER A 349 56.52 11.58 -21.00
CA SER A 349 57.93 11.87 -21.28
C SER A 349 58.78 11.47 -20.08
N GLU A 350 59.86 10.75 -20.33
CA GLU A 350 60.86 10.41 -19.32
C GLU A 350 62.25 10.48 -19.97
N ASP A 351 63.14 11.28 -19.39
CA ASP A 351 64.49 11.54 -19.92
C ASP A 351 64.51 12.05 -21.37
N GLY A 352 63.48 12.80 -21.78
CA GLY A 352 63.32 13.33 -23.14
C GLY A 352 62.85 12.30 -24.17
N LEU A 353 62.55 11.06 -23.75
CA LEU A 353 61.99 10.02 -24.60
C LEU A 353 60.49 9.86 -24.33
N SER A 354 59.72 9.72 -25.41
CA SER A 354 58.30 9.37 -25.31
C SER A 354 58.17 7.88 -24.98
N LYS A 355 57.49 7.58 -23.87
CA LYS A 355 57.19 6.22 -23.42
C LYS A 355 55.68 6.03 -23.30
N THR A 356 55.26 4.78 -23.36
CA THR A 356 53.88 4.37 -23.07
C THR A 356 53.88 3.42 -21.87
N GLY A 357 52.86 3.51 -21.04
CA GLY A 357 52.62 2.60 -19.93
C GLY A 357 51.14 2.27 -19.83
N GLN A 358 50.83 1.27 -19.01
CA GLN A 358 49.46 0.93 -18.64
C GLN A 358 49.25 1.22 -17.16
N LEU A 359 48.12 1.81 -16.81
CA LEU A 359 47.71 2.00 -15.42
C LEU A 359 46.20 1.79 -15.27
N THR A 360 45.77 1.49 -14.05
CA THR A 360 44.35 1.36 -13.70
C THR A 360 44.02 2.44 -12.68
N VAL A 361 42.94 3.18 -12.93
CA VAL A 361 42.39 4.18 -12.01
C VAL A 361 40.98 3.78 -11.59
N THR A 362 40.58 4.18 -10.40
CA THR A 362 39.22 3.95 -9.89
C THR A 362 38.45 5.26 -9.89
N LEU A 363 37.28 5.26 -10.51
CA LEU A 363 36.35 6.39 -10.48
C LEU A 363 35.19 6.08 -9.52
N SER A 364 34.95 6.97 -8.56
CA SER A 364 33.73 6.99 -7.76
C SER A 364 32.57 7.45 -8.64
N LEU A 365 31.60 6.56 -8.91
CA LEU A 365 30.49 6.84 -9.82
C LEU A 365 29.52 7.89 -9.24
N GLU A 366 29.46 8.03 -7.93
CA GLU A 366 28.65 9.05 -7.25
C GLU A 366 29.17 10.48 -7.46
N ASP A 367 30.48 10.62 -7.60
CA ASP A 367 31.13 11.92 -7.78
C ASP A 367 31.09 12.40 -9.23
N LEU A 368 30.67 11.52 -10.15
CA LEU A 368 30.59 11.83 -11.56
C LEU A 368 29.25 12.52 -11.86
N ASN A 369 29.34 13.77 -12.31
CA ASN A 369 28.19 14.49 -12.82
C ASN A 369 28.22 14.43 -14.36
N PHE A 370 27.40 13.55 -14.93
CA PHE A 370 27.17 13.44 -16.37
C PHE A 370 25.66 13.38 -16.63
N GLY A 371 25.26 13.59 -17.88
CA GLY A 371 23.84 13.73 -18.22
C GLY A 371 23.67 14.05 -19.69
N SER A 372 24.46 13.41 -20.56
CA SER A 372 24.18 13.44 -22.00
C SER A 372 22.88 12.66 -22.23
N PHE A 373 21.75 13.37 -22.16
CA PHE A 373 20.41 12.81 -22.32
C PHE A 373 20.27 12.22 -23.74
N GLU A 374 20.33 10.89 -23.86
CA GLU A 374 19.81 10.17 -25.03
C GLU A 374 18.41 9.63 -24.73
N ASN A 375 17.46 10.52 -24.43
CA ASN A 375 16.05 10.18 -24.63
C ASN A 375 15.59 10.78 -25.95
N MET A 376 15.14 9.93 -26.86
CA MET A 376 14.62 10.27 -28.19
C MET A 376 13.40 11.21 -28.17
N PHE A 377 12.94 11.70 -27.00
CA PHE A 377 11.69 12.44 -26.85
C PHE A 377 11.65 13.63 -25.87
N GLY A 378 12.76 14.22 -25.40
CA GLY A 378 12.61 15.25 -24.35
C GLY A 378 13.71 16.27 -24.12
N LYS A 379 13.92 17.19 -25.07
CA LYS A 379 14.50 18.52 -24.80
C LYS A 379 13.54 19.45 -24.01
N ILE A 380 12.75 18.93 -23.07
CA ILE A 380 11.81 19.74 -22.27
C ILE A 380 12.00 19.40 -20.79
N GLY A 381 12.84 20.19 -20.11
CA GLY A 381 12.68 20.49 -18.68
C GLY A 381 12.86 19.36 -17.66
N ALA A 382 13.53 18.25 -17.98
CA ALA A 382 13.86 17.24 -16.98
C ALA A 382 14.81 17.81 -15.91
N LYS A 383 14.28 18.07 -14.71
CA LYS A 383 15.11 18.18 -13.50
C LYS A 383 15.89 16.88 -13.36
N LYS A 384 17.17 16.94 -12.98
CA LYS A 384 18.01 15.76 -12.65
C LYS A 384 17.16 14.69 -11.95
N THR A 385 16.86 13.61 -12.65
CA THR A 385 16.15 12.47 -12.08
C THR A 385 17.15 11.67 -11.28
N ARG A 386 16.88 11.41 -9.99
CA ARG A 386 17.73 10.55 -9.17
C ARG A 386 17.57 9.09 -9.62
N LEU A 387 18.36 8.70 -10.62
CA LEU A 387 18.55 7.31 -11.04
C LEU A 387 19.38 6.60 -9.96
N ARG A 388 19.04 5.35 -9.67
CA ARG A 388 19.51 4.64 -8.45
C ARG A 388 20.41 3.44 -8.72
N MET A 389 20.69 3.15 -9.99
CA MET A 389 21.52 2.02 -10.39
C MET A 389 22.66 2.52 -11.26
N ARG A 390 23.87 2.57 -10.71
CA ARG A 390 25.07 2.97 -11.44
C ARG A 390 25.84 1.75 -11.92
N GLY A 391 26.49 1.86 -13.06
CA GLY A 391 27.28 0.78 -13.63
C GLY A 391 28.16 1.23 -14.79
N ALA A 392 28.79 0.26 -15.43
CA ALA A 392 29.53 0.46 -16.66
C ALA A 392 29.37 -0.72 -17.61
N GLU A 393 29.33 -0.45 -18.91
CA GLU A 393 29.16 -1.47 -19.94
C GLU A 393 29.90 -1.10 -21.23
N ARG A 394 30.27 -2.10 -22.03
CA ARG A 394 30.87 -1.87 -23.35
C ARG A 394 29.78 -1.45 -24.34
N GLY A 395 30.09 -0.50 -25.21
CA GLY A 395 29.14 -0.05 -26.22
C GLY A 395 29.80 0.70 -27.37
N SER A 396 28.97 1.32 -28.21
CA SER A 396 29.43 2.14 -29.32
C SER A 396 28.66 3.45 -29.40
N TYR A 397 29.36 4.57 -29.58
CA TYR A 397 28.76 5.89 -29.76
C TYR A 397 28.70 6.25 -31.25
N ARG A 398 27.52 6.63 -31.75
CA ARG A 398 27.34 7.06 -33.15
C ARG A 398 27.28 8.58 -33.23
N SER A 399 28.25 9.20 -33.91
CA SER A 399 28.30 10.64 -34.12
C SER A 399 28.56 10.97 -35.58
N LYS A 400 27.73 11.82 -36.19
CA LYS A 400 27.90 12.30 -37.58
C LYS A 400 28.15 11.18 -38.63
N GLY A 401 27.55 10.01 -38.45
CA GLY A 401 27.70 8.86 -39.35
C GLY A 401 28.91 7.97 -39.07
N GLU A 402 29.80 8.36 -38.15
CA GLU A 402 30.90 7.52 -37.64
C GLU A 402 30.44 6.76 -36.39
N THR A 403 31.00 5.57 -36.16
CA THR A 403 30.76 4.75 -34.98
C THR A 403 32.07 4.59 -34.22
N HIS A 404 32.06 4.92 -32.93
CA HIS A 404 33.24 4.85 -32.05
C HIS A 404 33.01 3.78 -30.99
N GLY A 405 33.93 2.81 -30.89
CA GLY A 405 33.94 1.82 -29.82
C GLY A 405 34.38 2.43 -28.49
N GLY A 406 33.84 1.91 -27.39
CA GLY A 406 34.22 2.33 -26.05
C GLY A 406 33.32 1.72 -24.97
N TYR A 407 33.15 2.47 -23.91
CA TYR A 407 32.39 2.09 -22.73
C TYR A 407 31.43 3.20 -22.34
N PHE A 408 30.32 2.83 -21.71
CA PHE A 408 29.39 3.75 -21.10
C PHE A 408 29.45 3.59 -19.59
N LEU A 409 29.64 4.69 -18.88
CA LEU A 409 29.18 4.79 -17.49
C LEU A 409 27.68 5.06 -17.54
N THR A 410 26.90 4.35 -16.74
CA THR A 410 25.44 4.38 -16.81
C THR A 410 24.85 4.71 -15.45
N GLU A 411 23.82 5.55 -15.42
CA GLU A 411 22.85 5.61 -14.33
C GLU A 411 21.47 5.21 -14.87
N ARG A 412 20.80 4.29 -14.19
CA ARG A 412 19.51 3.68 -14.56
C ARG A 412 18.61 3.57 -13.32
N ARG A 413 17.44 2.92 -13.49
CA ARG A 413 16.41 2.64 -12.46
C ARG A 413 15.66 3.89 -12.02
N TYR A 414 14.37 3.93 -12.35
CA TYR A 414 13.44 4.96 -11.89
C TYR A 414 12.40 4.34 -10.95
N GLY A 415 12.59 4.59 -9.66
CA GLY A 415 11.86 3.94 -8.57
C GLY A 415 12.78 3.07 -7.71
N HIS A 416 12.21 2.21 -6.87
CA HIS A 416 12.99 1.35 -5.97
C HIS A 416 13.60 0.11 -6.65
N GLY A 417 13.07 -0.33 -7.80
CA GLY A 417 13.56 -1.53 -8.51
C GLY A 417 13.13 -2.87 -7.91
N VAL A 418 12.56 -2.87 -6.71
CA VAL A 418 11.92 -4.06 -6.11
C VAL A 418 10.62 -4.42 -6.83
N GLY A 419 10.45 -5.72 -7.13
CA GLY A 419 9.22 -6.27 -7.70
C GLY A 419 9.04 -5.94 -9.18
N LEU A 420 7.79 -5.76 -9.60
CA LEU A 420 7.45 -5.59 -11.03
C LEU A 420 8.00 -4.27 -11.59
N SER A 421 8.78 -4.36 -12.68
CA SER A 421 9.08 -3.21 -13.53
C SER A 421 7.93 -2.97 -14.50
N GLN A 422 7.36 -1.77 -14.50
CA GLN A 422 6.29 -1.42 -15.42
C GLN A 422 6.77 -1.40 -16.88
N ARG A 423 8.00 -0.92 -17.12
CA ARG A 423 8.63 -0.93 -18.46
C ARG A 423 8.98 -2.34 -18.92
N GLY A 424 9.53 -3.16 -18.03
CA GLY A 424 9.84 -4.55 -18.33
C GLY A 424 8.58 -5.37 -18.61
N ALA A 425 7.52 -5.23 -17.80
CA ALA A 425 6.23 -5.87 -18.04
C ALA A 425 5.61 -5.46 -19.39
N GLN A 426 5.72 -4.18 -19.77
CA GLN A 426 5.27 -3.70 -21.08
C GLN A 426 5.96 -4.42 -22.23
N GLU A 427 7.30 -4.53 -22.20
CA GLU A 427 8.05 -5.20 -23.26
C GLU A 427 7.85 -6.72 -23.25
N ARG A 428 7.82 -7.36 -22.07
CA ARG A 428 7.51 -8.79 -21.95
C ARG A 428 6.18 -9.14 -22.62
N ALA A 429 5.14 -8.33 -22.37
CA ALA A 429 3.84 -8.51 -23.01
C ALA A 429 3.90 -8.27 -24.53
N ARG A 430 4.70 -7.30 -25.02
CA ARG A 430 4.94 -7.09 -26.47
C ARG A 430 5.62 -8.29 -27.12
N PHE A 431 6.46 -9.00 -26.38
CA PHE A 431 7.11 -10.24 -26.80
C PHE A 431 6.23 -11.49 -26.57
N GLY A 432 4.95 -11.32 -26.20
CA GLY A 432 3.97 -12.41 -26.16
C GLY A 432 3.89 -13.17 -24.84
N GLN A 433 4.59 -12.74 -23.78
CA GLN A 433 4.42 -13.32 -22.44
C GLN A 433 3.04 -12.98 -21.88
N CYS A 434 2.37 -13.96 -21.28
CA CYS A 434 1.11 -13.72 -20.59
C CYS A 434 1.36 -13.15 -19.18
N TYR A 435 0.32 -12.60 -18.56
CA TYR A 435 0.47 -11.93 -17.26
C TYR A 435 1.01 -12.86 -16.16
N THR A 436 0.69 -14.17 -16.19
CA THR A 436 1.23 -15.12 -15.21
C THR A 436 2.73 -15.35 -15.38
N ASP A 437 3.23 -15.39 -16.62
CA ASP A 437 4.67 -15.47 -16.89
C ASP A 437 5.39 -14.23 -16.36
N ILE A 438 4.82 -13.04 -16.65
CA ILE A 438 5.33 -11.75 -16.19
C ILE A 438 5.42 -11.72 -14.66
N LEU A 439 4.36 -12.11 -13.95
CA LEU A 439 4.33 -12.13 -12.49
C LEU A 439 5.33 -13.13 -11.91
N SER A 440 5.42 -14.34 -12.49
CA SER A 440 6.36 -15.38 -12.01
C SER A 440 7.82 -14.95 -12.09
N PHE A 441 8.17 -14.08 -13.04
CA PHE A 441 9.51 -13.51 -13.15
C PHE A 441 9.82 -12.51 -12.02
N TYR A 442 8.87 -11.62 -11.70
CA TYR A 442 9.10 -10.53 -10.74
C TYR A 442 8.90 -10.95 -9.27
N TYR A 443 8.14 -12.02 -9.02
CA TYR A 443 7.77 -12.47 -7.67
C TYR A 443 8.10 -13.96 -7.52
N ALA A 444 9.38 -14.25 -7.26
CA ALA A 444 9.89 -15.62 -7.19
C ALA A 444 9.19 -16.43 -6.10
N ASN A 445 8.91 -17.71 -6.37
CA ASN A 445 8.28 -18.64 -5.41
C ASN A 445 6.92 -18.19 -4.87
N THR A 446 6.24 -17.26 -5.56
CA THR A 446 4.86 -16.90 -5.24
C THR A 446 3.88 -17.74 -6.05
N ALA A 447 2.65 -17.84 -5.56
CA ALA A 447 1.54 -18.48 -6.25
C ALA A 447 0.47 -17.44 -6.61
N LEU A 448 -0.22 -17.68 -7.72
CA LEU A 448 -1.43 -16.94 -8.05
C LEU A 448 -2.62 -17.62 -7.37
N ALA A 449 -3.28 -16.92 -6.46
CA ALA A 449 -4.49 -17.39 -5.78
C ALA A 449 -5.69 -16.50 -6.13
N SER A 450 -6.90 -17.04 -5.97
CA SER A 450 -8.15 -16.29 -6.14
C SER A 450 -8.87 -16.12 -4.81
N ILE A 451 -9.17 -14.87 -4.44
CA ILE A 451 -10.00 -14.56 -3.28
C ILE A 451 -11.46 -14.70 -3.68
N GLY A 452 -12.18 -15.59 -3.00
CA GLY A 452 -13.62 -15.77 -3.15
C GLY A 452 -14.45 -14.77 -2.36
N SER A 453 -15.77 -14.89 -2.46
CA SER A 453 -16.73 -14.20 -1.62
C SER A 453 -17.52 -15.19 -0.76
N PHE A 454 -18.30 -14.67 0.18
CA PHE A 454 -19.24 -15.47 0.96
C PHE A 454 -20.20 -16.27 0.07
N ASP A 455 -20.57 -15.73 -1.10
CA ASP A 455 -21.47 -16.39 -2.05
C ASP A 455 -20.76 -17.42 -2.92
N SER A 456 -19.53 -17.17 -3.34
CA SER A 456 -18.81 -18.03 -4.28
C SER A 456 -17.98 -19.13 -3.63
N ALA A 457 -17.62 -18.98 -2.35
CA ALA A 457 -16.79 -19.92 -1.62
C ALA A 457 -17.61 -21.11 -1.06
N PRO A 458 -16.97 -22.26 -0.80
CA PRO A 458 -17.62 -23.36 -0.09
C PRO A 458 -18.18 -22.90 1.26
N LYS A 459 -19.46 -23.20 1.50
CA LYS A 459 -20.15 -22.71 2.69
C LYS A 459 -19.52 -23.25 3.97
N ILE A 460 -19.32 -22.35 4.93
CA ILE A 460 -18.95 -22.69 6.31
C ILE A 460 -20.25 -22.93 7.07
N THR A 461 -20.30 -24.00 7.86
CA THR A 461 -21.44 -24.35 8.70
C THR A 461 -20.97 -24.65 10.11
N SER A 462 -21.85 -24.42 11.10
CA SER A 462 -21.59 -24.76 12.50
C SER A 462 -22.89 -25.17 13.19
N GLY A 463 -22.78 -26.03 14.20
CA GLY A 463 -23.87 -26.33 15.12
C GLY A 463 -23.92 -25.41 16.35
N ILE A 464 -22.89 -24.58 16.56
CA ILE A 464 -22.77 -23.72 17.75
C ILE A 464 -22.53 -22.24 17.42
N TYR A 465 -21.85 -21.96 16.29
CA TYR A 465 -21.58 -20.60 15.84
C TYR A 465 -22.64 -20.13 14.84
N SER A 466 -22.92 -18.83 14.84
CA SER A 466 -23.72 -18.21 13.79
C SER A 466 -22.80 -17.83 12.64
N ILE A 467 -23.15 -18.26 11.43
CA ILE A 467 -22.38 -17.99 10.21
C ILE A 467 -23.20 -17.10 9.30
N ASP A 468 -22.80 -15.84 9.19
CA ASP A 468 -23.43 -14.85 8.33
C ASP A 468 -22.42 -14.27 7.35
N GLU A 469 -22.89 -13.53 6.34
CA GLU A 469 -22.00 -12.85 5.38
C GLU A 469 -21.03 -11.91 6.10
N TRP A 470 -21.47 -11.30 7.20
CA TRP A 470 -20.71 -10.31 7.97
C TRP A 470 -19.67 -10.94 8.91
N GLY A 471 -19.76 -12.24 9.23
CA GLY A 471 -18.79 -12.91 10.09
C GLY A 471 -19.30 -14.18 10.77
N VAL A 472 -18.41 -14.77 11.56
CA VAL A 472 -18.67 -15.86 12.51
C VAL A 472 -18.84 -15.25 13.91
N SER A 473 -20.02 -15.44 14.50
CA SER A 473 -20.35 -14.98 15.86
C SER A 473 -20.85 -16.14 16.72
N GLY A 474 -21.17 -15.89 18.00
CA GLY A 474 -21.41 -16.97 18.97
C GLY A 474 -20.15 -17.56 19.58
N VAL A 475 -19.00 -16.89 19.41
CA VAL A 475 -17.71 -17.34 19.93
C VAL A 475 -17.53 -16.78 21.35
N SER A 476 -17.20 -17.65 22.31
CA SER A 476 -16.96 -17.24 23.70
C SER A 476 -15.52 -16.77 23.91
N GLU A 477 -15.31 -15.89 24.89
CA GLU A 477 -13.97 -15.46 25.30
C GLU A 477 -13.06 -16.66 25.62
N GLY A 478 -11.78 -16.55 25.28
CA GLY A 478 -10.81 -17.62 25.49
C GLY A 478 -10.95 -18.85 24.59
N THR A 479 -11.84 -18.85 23.59
CA THR A 479 -11.95 -19.94 22.61
C THR A 479 -10.62 -20.15 21.90
N THR A 480 -10.12 -21.38 21.89
CA THR A 480 -8.88 -21.72 21.15
C THR A 480 -9.15 -21.99 19.68
N ALA A 481 -8.14 -21.81 18.84
CA ALA A 481 -8.26 -22.08 17.41
C ALA A 481 -8.67 -23.54 17.10
N GLU A 482 -8.12 -24.49 17.85
CA GLU A 482 -8.49 -25.91 17.75
C GLU A 482 -9.97 -26.15 18.09
N THR A 483 -10.45 -25.52 19.17
CA THR A 483 -11.86 -25.64 19.60
C THR A 483 -12.80 -25.08 18.54
N MET A 484 -12.46 -23.92 17.97
CA MET A 484 -13.26 -23.29 16.93
C MET A 484 -13.32 -24.15 15.67
N LEU A 485 -12.18 -24.58 15.13
CA LEU A 485 -12.12 -25.36 13.90
C LEU A 485 -12.84 -26.71 14.03
N LYS A 486 -12.78 -27.35 15.20
CA LYS A 486 -13.51 -28.61 15.48
C LYS A 486 -15.03 -28.47 15.36
N ASN A 487 -15.56 -27.26 15.55
CA ASN A 487 -16.99 -26.97 15.53
C ASN A 487 -17.45 -26.31 14.22
N LEU A 488 -16.59 -26.30 13.21
CA LEU A 488 -16.89 -25.79 11.87
C LEU A 488 -16.82 -26.93 10.85
N SER A 489 -17.55 -26.78 9.75
CA SER A 489 -17.51 -27.73 8.63
C SER A 489 -17.69 -27.00 7.30
N SER A 490 -16.94 -27.40 6.28
CA SER A 490 -17.02 -26.89 4.92
C SER A 490 -16.59 -27.97 3.92
N GLN A 491 -16.93 -27.79 2.64
CA GLN A 491 -16.36 -28.59 1.55
C GLN A 491 -14.93 -28.15 1.17
N GLY A 492 -14.49 -26.97 1.64
CA GLY A 492 -13.09 -26.56 1.57
C GLY A 492 -12.33 -26.91 2.84
N GLU A 493 -11.00 -26.76 2.77
CA GLU A 493 -10.10 -26.91 3.92
C GLU A 493 -10.21 -25.68 4.82
N LEU A 494 -10.49 -25.91 6.11
CA LEU A 494 -10.66 -24.84 7.09
C LEU A 494 -9.38 -24.58 7.87
N SER A 495 -9.02 -23.32 8.01
CA SER A 495 -7.96 -22.86 8.91
C SER A 495 -8.35 -21.55 9.60
N LEU A 496 -7.62 -21.19 10.66
CA LEU A 496 -7.76 -19.91 11.33
C LEU A 496 -6.52 -19.08 11.08
N VAL A 497 -6.74 -17.82 10.70
CA VAL A 497 -5.69 -16.85 10.46
C VAL A 497 -5.95 -15.60 11.27
N ASN A 498 -4.89 -14.94 11.75
CA ASN A 498 -5.03 -13.68 12.45
C ASN A 498 -5.35 -12.53 11.48
N SER A 499 -5.46 -11.30 11.99
CA SER A 499 -5.72 -10.11 11.20
C SER A 499 -4.70 -9.80 10.10
N LYS A 500 -3.54 -10.49 10.11
CA LYS A 500 -2.47 -10.38 9.11
C LYS A 500 -2.43 -11.57 8.13
N GLY A 501 -3.38 -12.50 8.21
CA GLY A 501 -3.40 -13.73 7.40
C GLY A 501 -2.56 -14.87 7.97
N VAL A 502 -1.87 -14.69 9.11
CA VAL A 502 -0.92 -15.69 9.63
C VAL A 502 -1.68 -16.82 10.37
N PRO A 503 -1.41 -18.11 10.09
CA PRO A 503 -2.13 -19.27 10.67
C PRO A 503 -1.94 -19.51 12.18
N ALA A 504 -1.07 -18.74 12.85
CA ALA A 504 -0.61 -19.01 14.22
C ALA A 504 -1.53 -18.42 15.32
N VAL A 505 -2.85 -18.58 15.18
CA VAL A 505 -3.84 -18.12 16.16
C VAL A 505 -3.91 -19.14 17.32
N LYS A 506 -3.58 -18.72 18.54
CA LYS A 506 -3.74 -19.58 19.74
C LYS A 506 -5.10 -19.38 20.40
N ILE A 507 -5.40 -18.13 20.72
CA ILE A 507 -6.69 -17.68 21.23
C ILE A 507 -7.36 -16.91 20.10
N VAL A 508 -8.63 -17.21 19.85
CA VAL A 508 -9.44 -16.53 18.86
C VAL A 508 -9.93 -15.22 19.45
N GLY A 509 -9.66 -14.12 18.76
CA GLY A 509 -10.18 -12.80 19.08
C GLY A 509 -10.90 -12.17 17.90
N THR A 510 -11.66 -11.11 18.16
CA THR A 510 -12.34 -10.30 17.15
C THR A 510 -11.35 -9.80 16.10
N GLY A 511 -11.66 -10.04 14.83
CA GLY A 511 -10.77 -9.70 13.71
C GLY A 511 -9.77 -10.80 13.32
N CYS A 512 -9.78 -11.97 13.98
CA CYS A 512 -9.31 -13.21 13.36
C CYS A 512 -10.24 -13.59 12.19
N PHE A 513 -9.79 -14.48 11.30
CA PHE A 513 -10.59 -14.97 10.19
C PHE A 513 -10.60 -16.49 10.13
N VAL A 514 -11.77 -17.06 9.90
CA VAL A 514 -11.91 -18.44 9.41
C VAL A 514 -11.65 -18.43 7.91
N ARG A 515 -10.56 -19.07 7.50
CA ARG A 515 -10.20 -19.26 6.10
C ARG A 515 -10.78 -20.58 5.60
N VAL A 516 -11.45 -20.53 4.45
CA VAL A 516 -11.78 -21.72 3.66
C VAL A 516 -10.94 -21.73 2.38
N ALA A 517 -10.01 -22.66 2.29
CA ALA A 517 -9.21 -22.91 1.08
C ALA A 517 -9.87 -24.00 0.22
N TYR A 518 -9.88 -23.82 -1.09
CA TYR A 518 -10.55 -24.71 -2.04
C TYR A 518 -9.87 -24.69 -3.40
N ARG A 519 -10.28 -25.59 -4.31
CA ARG A 519 -9.59 -25.82 -5.60
C ARG A 519 -8.09 -26.08 -5.40
N GLU A 520 -7.77 -27.03 -4.52
CA GLU A 520 -6.39 -27.43 -4.23
C GLU A 520 -5.52 -26.26 -3.73
N GLY A 521 -6.10 -25.34 -2.96
CA GLY A 521 -5.41 -24.18 -2.37
C GLY A 521 -5.21 -23.00 -3.31
N THR A 522 -5.66 -23.08 -4.57
CA THR A 522 -5.58 -21.97 -5.54
C THR A 522 -6.68 -20.92 -5.33
N ALA A 523 -7.65 -21.18 -4.46
CA ALA A 523 -8.64 -20.20 -4.05
C ALA A 523 -8.90 -20.26 -2.54
N PHE A 524 -9.21 -19.11 -1.94
CA PHE A 524 -9.58 -19.04 -0.53
C PHE A 524 -10.59 -17.93 -0.26
N PHE A 525 -11.28 -18.02 0.88
CA PHE A 525 -12.17 -16.96 1.39
C PHE A 525 -12.00 -16.87 2.90
N ASP A 526 -11.89 -15.63 3.40
CA ASP A 526 -11.68 -15.35 4.82
C ASP A 526 -12.93 -14.68 5.40
N LEU A 527 -13.53 -15.34 6.38
CA LEU A 527 -14.71 -14.85 7.09
C LEU A 527 -14.31 -14.37 8.49
N PRO A 528 -14.54 -13.08 8.85
CA PRO A 528 -14.08 -12.54 10.12
C PRO A 528 -14.80 -13.19 11.30
N VAL A 529 -14.10 -13.28 12.43
CA VAL A 529 -14.65 -13.68 13.72
C VAL A 529 -15.02 -12.43 14.52
N VAL A 530 -16.18 -12.46 15.16
CA VAL A 530 -16.69 -11.38 16.01
C VAL A 530 -17.09 -11.97 17.36
N ILE A 531 -16.44 -11.48 18.41
CA ILE A 531 -16.77 -11.71 19.81
C ILE A 531 -17.29 -10.37 20.35
N PHE A 532 -18.57 -10.29 20.68
CA PHE A 532 -19.18 -9.04 21.16
C PHE A 532 -18.52 -8.62 22.48
N GLY A 533 -18.03 -7.39 22.55
CA GLY A 533 -17.29 -6.85 23.69
C GLY A 533 -15.77 -6.99 23.61
N ASP A 534 -15.22 -7.81 22.71
CA ASP A 534 -13.77 -7.89 22.43
C ASP A 534 -13.46 -6.94 21.27
N LEU A 535 -12.98 -5.74 21.62
CA LEU A 535 -12.78 -4.61 20.72
C LEU A 535 -11.31 -4.39 20.37
N ASP A 536 -10.40 -4.83 21.22
CA ASP A 536 -8.96 -4.84 20.92
C ASP A 536 -8.52 -6.10 20.14
N GLY A 537 -9.36 -7.14 20.09
CA GLY A 537 -9.17 -8.36 19.32
C GLY A 537 -8.24 -9.38 19.97
N ASP A 538 -8.00 -9.28 21.28
CA ASP A 538 -7.15 -10.21 22.03
C ASP A 538 -7.86 -11.49 22.49
N GLY A 539 -9.19 -11.55 22.32
CA GLY A 539 -10.03 -12.69 22.67
C GLY A 539 -10.57 -12.66 24.11
N LYS A 540 -10.41 -11.55 24.83
CA LYS A 540 -10.99 -11.29 26.15
C LYS A 540 -11.92 -10.08 26.11
N ILE A 541 -12.74 -9.95 27.14
CA ILE A 541 -13.60 -8.78 27.37
C ILE A 541 -13.12 -8.11 28.67
N GLU A 542 -12.27 -7.10 28.54
CA GLU A 542 -11.60 -6.43 29.66
C GLU A 542 -11.52 -4.89 29.53
N SER A 543 -10.78 -4.23 30.43
CA SER A 543 -10.76 -2.76 30.51
C SER A 543 -10.18 -2.07 29.28
N ASP A 544 -9.39 -2.78 28.49
CA ASP A 544 -8.80 -2.26 27.26
C ASP A 544 -9.89 -2.10 26.18
N ASP A 545 -10.92 -2.94 26.18
CA ASP A 545 -12.10 -2.81 25.32
C ASP A 545 -12.94 -1.58 25.66
N VAL A 546 -13.11 -1.28 26.96
CA VAL A 546 -13.77 -0.04 27.41
C VAL A 546 -13.01 1.17 26.88
N SER A 547 -11.68 1.13 26.94
CA SER A 547 -10.83 2.21 26.43
C SER A 547 -10.97 2.36 24.92
N ALA A 548 -11.01 1.24 24.18
CA ALA A 548 -11.22 1.25 22.74
C ALA A 548 -12.58 1.84 22.34
N LEU A 549 -13.66 1.47 23.04
CA LEU A 549 -14.99 2.02 22.80
C LEU A 549 -15.10 3.50 23.20
N GLN A 550 -14.47 3.91 24.29
CA GLN A 550 -14.41 5.33 24.68
C GLN A 550 -13.72 6.19 23.63
N SER A 551 -12.56 5.77 23.13
CA SER A 551 -11.87 6.50 22.06
C SER A 551 -12.66 6.51 20.75
N HIS A 552 -13.46 5.47 20.48
CA HIS A 552 -14.41 5.46 19.37
C HIS A 552 -15.49 6.51 19.49
N LEU A 553 -16.19 6.54 20.62
CA LEU A 553 -17.25 7.51 20.88
C LEU A 553 -16.69 8.94 20.93
N ALA A 554 -15.46 9.12 21.44
CA ALA A 554 -14.77 10.41 21.43
C ALA A 554 -14.22 10.80 20.04
N HIS A 555 -14.32 9.93 19.04
CA HIS A 555 -13.74 10.11 17.70
C HIS A 555 -12.22 10.33 17.68
N GLU A 556 -11.53 9.86 18.72
CA GLU A 556 -10.07 9.86 18.79
C GLU A 556 -9.48 8.74 17.92
N THR A 557 -10.09 7.55 17.98
CA THR A 557 -9.77 6.39 17.14
C THR A 557 -11.05 5.72 16.69
N MET A 558 -11.19 5.38 15.40
CA MET A 558 -12.43 4.80 14.89
C MET A 558 -12.35 3.27 14.85
N LEU A 559 -13.18 2.58 15.65
CA LEU A 559 -13.43 1.15 15.47
C LEU A 559 -14.10 0.90 14.12
N THR A 560 -13.67 -0.15 13.44
CA THR A 560 -14.18 -0.53 12.11
C THR A 560 -14.15 -2.05 11.93
N GLY A 561 -14.80 -2.54 10.88
CA GLY A 561 -14.82 -3.96 10.52
C GLY A 561 -15.47 -4.88 11.58
N ALA A 562 -14.80 -5.98 11.90
CA ALA A 562 -15.24 -6.91 12.94
C ALA A 562 -15.38 -6.21 14.32
N ARG A 563 -14.47 -5.28 14.63
CA ARG A 563 -14.43 -4.59 15.93
C ARG A 563 -15.58 -3.61 16.14
N ILE A 564 -16.03 -2.90 15.09
CA ILE A 564 -17.24 -2.07 15.23
C ILE A 564 -18.50 -2.94 15.38
N SER A 565 -18.49 -4.14 14.80
CA SER A 565 -19.60 -5.09 14.99
C SER A 565 -19.59 -5.67 16.41
N ALA A 566 -18.40 -5.94 16.96
CA ALA A 566 -18.23 -6.34 18.35
C ALA A 566 -18.61 -5.24 19.35
N ALA A 567 -18.53 -3.97 18.95
CA ALA A 567 -18.85 -2.82 19.80
C ALA A 567 -20.35 -2.60 20.03
N ASP A 568 -21.20 -3.10 19.13
CA ASP A 568 -22.66 -3.15 19.27
C ASP A 568 -23.02 -4.33 20.19
N VAL A 569 -22.74 -4.15 21.49
CA VAL A 569 -22.83 -5.22 22.49
C VAL A 569 -24.26 -5.52 22.90
N ASP A 570 -25.18 -4.56 22.74
CA ASP A 570 -26.60 -4.76 22.95
C ASP A 570 -27.37 -5.20 21.68
N ARG A 571 -26.72 -5.11 20.51
CA ARG A 571 -27.19 -5.58 19.19
C ARG A 571 -28.39 -4.81 18.68
N ASP A 572 -28.49 -3.53 18.99
CA ASP A 572 -29.54 -2.64 18.48
C ASP A 572 -29.24 -2.07 17.08
N GLY A 573 -28.05 -2.37 16.54
CA GLY A 573 -27.59 -1.94 15.22
C GLY A 573 -26.82 -0.60 15.26
N SER A 574 -26.56 -0.09 16.45
CA SER A 574 -25.96 1.21 16.69
C SER A 574 -24.88 1.10 17.77
N VAL A 575 -23.81 1.88 17.65
CA VAL A 575 -22.74 1.91 18.66
C VAL A 575 -22.80 3.25 19.38
N ASP A 576 -23.23 3.24 20.65
CA ASP A 576 -23.40 4.43 21.47
C ASP A 576 -23.02 4.25 22.96
N ILE A 577 -23.51 5.13 23.82
CA ILE A 577 -23.19 5.12 25.25
C ILE A 577 -23.83 3.92 25.96
N SER A 578 -24.95 3.41 25.45
CA SER A 578 -25.65 2.22 25.95
C SER A 578 -24.74 1.00 25.86
N ASP A 579 -24.04 0.83 24.74
CA ASP A 579 -23.01 -0.20 24.57
C ASP A 579 -21.88 -0.07 25.57
N LEU A 580 -21.36 1.16 25.72
CA LEU A 580 -20.29 1.43 26.67
C LEU A 580 -20.71 1.09 28.11
N LEU A 581 -21.95 1.41 28.47
CA LEU A 581 -22.49 1.09 29.79
C LEU A 581 -22.65 -0.42 29.98
N LEU A 582 -23.17 -1.15 28.99
CA LEU A 582 -23.33 -2.60 29.05
C LEU A 582 -21.97 -3.31 29.12
N LEU A 583 -20.98 -2.85 28.36
CA LEU A 583 -19.62 -3.36 28.40
C LEU A 583 -18.98 -3.17 29.79
N ILE A 584 -19.11 -1.96 30.37
CA ILE A 584 -18.62 -1.67 31.73
C ILE A 584 -19.34 -2.53 32.79
N GLN A 585 -20.66 -2.70 32.68
CA GLN A 585 -21.42 -3.55 33.60
C GLN A 585 -20.97 -5.00 33.52
N THR A 586 -20.70 -5.50 32.32
CA THR A 586 -20.21 -6.87 32.09
C THR A 586 -18.85 -7.11 32.72
N ILE A 587 -17.91 -6.19 32.54
CA ILE A 587 -16.57 -6.28 33.16
C ILE A 587 -16.64 -6.21 34.69
N ASN A 588 -17.63 -5.51 35.25
CA ASN A 588 -17.87 -5.47 36.69
C ASN A 588 -18.63 -6.69 37.24
N GLY A 589 -19.12 -7.57 36.37
CA GLY A 589 -19.93 -8.74 36.74
C GLY A 589 -21.40 -8.41 37.06
N ASP A 590 -21.87 -7.23 36.65
CA ASP A 590 -23.24 -6.75 36.89
C ASP A 590 -24.20 -7.08 35.71
N ALA A 591 -23.67 -7.49 34.56
CA ALA A 591 -24.41 -7.90 33.36
C ALA A 591 -23.64 -8.98 32.57
N GLU A 592 -24.27 -9.54 31.52
CA GLU A 592 -23.62 -10.45 30.57
C GLU A 592 -23.86 -9.99 29.13
N ILE A 593 -22.82 -10.07 28.29
CA ILE A 593 -22.94 -9.85 26.84
C ILE A 593 -23.29 -11.18 26.17
N SER A 594 -24.41 -11.21 25.47
CA SER A 594 -24.85 -12.40 24.74
C SER A 594 -24.04 -12.58 23.46
N GLN A 595 -23.25 -13.66 23.39
CA GLN A 595 -22.49 -13.99 22.19
C GLN A 595 -23.36 -14.62 21.09
N GLY A 596 -24.46 -15.29 21.44
CA GLY A 596 -25.28 -16.11 20.53
C GLY A 596 -26.70 -15.58 20.27
N GLY A 597 -27.39 -16.21 19.31
CA GLY A 597 -28.78 -15.89 18.92
C GLY A 597 -28.87 -14.81 17.84
N LYS A 598 -29.92 -14.85 17.01
CA LYS A 598 -30.28 -13.70 16.16
C LYS A 598 -30.81 -12.57 17.05
N ALA A 599 -30.44 -11.34 16.72
CA ALA A 599 -31.05 -10.13 17.28
C ALA A 599 -32.59 -10.20 17.19
#